data_AF-A0A1F2XF58-F1
#
_entry.id   AF-A0A1F2XF58-F1
#
_cell.length_a   1.000
_cell.length_b   1.000
_cell.length_c   1.000
_cell.angle_alpha   90.00
_cell.angle_beta   90.00
_cell.angle_gamma   90.00
#
_symmetry.space_group_name_H-M   'P 1'
#
loop_
_entity.id
_entity.type
_entity.pdbx_description
1 polymer ?
#
loop_
_entity_poly.entity_id
_entity_poly.type
_entity_poly.pdbx_seq_one_letter_code
_entity_poly.pdbx_strand_id
1 'polypeptide(L)'
;MVRGIIVGVASIGVFAGTIFLINYTNLGRRLAFLVTGAAFFGFLAIVGLLYTLYAPRGLRPTLLEGLNSFQLRILPGALMVGSLILFAMFIAALSRMEAEEEEK
;
A
#
# COMPACT_ATOMS: atom_id res chain seq x y z
N MET A 1 -18.88 11.74 -10.98
CA MET A 1 -17.45 11.58 -10.59
C MET A 1 -17.28 11.64 -9.07
N VAL A 2 -17.73 12.70 -8.39
CA VAL A 2 -17.58 12.88 -6.92
C VAL A 2 -18.07 11.68 -6.11
N ARG A 3 -19.28 11.17 -6.39
CA ARG A 3 -19.86 10.01 -5.66
C ARG A 3 -19.01 8.74 -5.76
N GLY A 4 -18.39 8.48 -6.93
CA GLY A 4 -17.54 7.31 -7.13
C GLY A 4 -16.21 7.40 -6.38
N ILE A 5 -15.62 8.60 -6.33
CA ILE A 5 -14.40 8.86 -5.55
C ILE A 5 -14.67 8.65 -4.05
N ILE A 6 -15.79 9.19 -3.54
CA ILE A 6 -16.19 9.02 -2.14
C ILE A 6 -16.37 7.54 -1.80
N VAL A 7 -17.08 6.78 -2.64
CA VAL A 7 -17.27 5.34 -2.44
C VAL A 7 -15.94 4.60 -2.48
N GLY A 8 -15.04 4.94 -3.41
CA GLY A 8 -13.72 4.32 -3.49
C GLY A 8 -12.88 4.54 -2.22
N VAL A 9 -12.78 5.79 -1.76
CA VAL A 9 -12.04 6.13 -0.53
C VAL A 9 -12.68 5.50 0.70
N ALA A 10 -14.01 5.52 0.79
CA ALA A 10 -14.74 4.89 1.89
C ALA A 10 -14.49 3.37 1.92
N SER A 11 -14.50 2.68 0.77
CA SER A 11 -14.23 1.25 0.69
C SER A 11 -12.81 0.91 1.15
N ILE A 12 -11.80 1.70 0.77
CA ILE A 12 -10.41 1.50 1.24
C ILE A 12 -10.35 1.71 2.76
N GLY A 13 -10.99 2.75 3.27
CA GLY A 13 -11.04 3.05 4.70
C GLY A 13 -11.72 1.95 5.51
N VAL A 14 -12.87 1.43 5.04
CA VAL A 14 -13.58 0.32 5.68
C VAL A 14 -12.74 -0.96 5.65
N PHE A 15 -12.12 -1.26 4.51
CA PHE A 15 -11.27 -2.46 4.38
C PHE A 15 -10.06 -2.40 5.33
N ALA A 16 -9.26 -1.32 5.27
CA ALA A 16 -8.10 -1.16 6.14
C ALA A 16 -8.48 -1.04 7.62
N GLY A 17 -9.58 -0.34 7.92
CA GLY A 17 -10.11 -0.19 9.27
C GLY A 17 -10.59 -1.52 9.86
N THR A 18 -11.22 -2.39 9.06
CA THR A 18 -11.67 -3.71 9.51
C THR A 18 -10.47 -4.60 9.89
N ILE A 19 -9.43 -4.63 9.06
CA ILE A 19 -8.20 -5.38 9.35
C ILE A 19 -7.55 -4.86 10.64
N PHE A 20 -7.45 -3.54 10.79
CA PHE A 20 -6.93 -2.93 12.01
C PHE A 20 -7.72 -3.33 13.25
N LEU A 21 -9.06 -3.27 13.21
CA LEU A 21 -9.92 -3.60 14.35
C LEU A 21 -9.80 -5.09 14.76
N ILE A 22 -9.70 -5.99 13.79
CA ILE A 22 -9.50 -7.43 14.06
C ILE A 22 -8.14 -7.66 14.73
N ASN A 23 -7.08 -7.04 14.19
CA ASN A 23 -5.75 -7.16 14.79
C ASN A 23 -5.69 -6.49 16.16
N TYR A 24 -6.44 -5.40 16.37
CA TYR A 24 -6.49 -4.67 17.63
C TYR A 24 -6.99 -5.55 18.77
N THR A 25 -8.02 -6.36 18.53
CA THR A 25 -8.56 -7.26 19.55
C THR A 25 -7.67 -8.45 19.84
N ASN A 26 -6.85 -8.88 18.88
CA ASN A 26 -6.02 -10.08 19.01
C ASN A 26 -4.60 -9.79 19.53
N LEU A 27 -3.98 -8.71 19.05
CA LEU A 27 -2.57 -8.38 19.28
C LEU A 27 -2.37 -7.12 20.14
N GLY A 28 -3.44 -6.36 20.38
CA GLY A 28 -3.35 -5.06 21.04
C GLY A 28 -2.98 -3.92 20.08
N ARG A 29 -3.12 -2.68 20.57
CA ARG A 29 -3.17 -1.47 19.73
C ARG A 29 -1.92 -1.22 18.88
N ARG A 30 -0.72 -1.43 19.45
CA ARG A 30 0.55 -1.10 18.81
C ARG A 30 0.92 -2.13 17.74
N LEU A 31 0.88 -3.41 18.09
CA LEU A 31 1.04 -4.54 17.16
C LEU A 31 0.03 -4.47 16.02
N ALA A 32 -1.24 -4.21 16.33
CA ALA A 32 -2.27 -4.11 15.29
C ALA A 32 -1.99 -3.02 14.26
N PHE A 33 -1.49 -1.86 14.70
CA PHE A 33 -1.13 -0.78 13.79
C PHE A 33 0.04 -1.19 12.88
N LEU A 34 1.08 -1.79 13.46
CA LEU A 34 2.28 -2.15 12.72
C LEU A 34 2.02 -3.27 11.71
N VAL A 35 1.30 -4.32 12.11
CA VAL A 35 0.93 -5.43 11.23
C VAL A 35 0.02 -4.97 10.09
N THR A 36 -0.99 -4.14 10.40
CA THR A 36 -1.91 -3.64 9.36
C THR A 36 -1.20 -2.70 8.38
N GLY A 37 -0.30 -1.83 8.88
CA GLY A 37 0.53 -0.97 8.05
C GLY A 37 1.48 -1.76 7.15
N ALA A 38 2.17 -2.77 7.70
CA ALA A 38 3.03 -3.66 6.94
C ALA A 38 2.25 -4.37 5.81
N ALA A 39 1.07 -4.93 6.11
CA ALA A 39 0.24 -5.59 5.11
C ALA A 39 -0.21 -4.62 4.01
N PHE A 40 -0.64 -3.40 4.37
CA PHE A 40 -1.11 -2.40 3.41
C PHE A 40 0.00 -1.93 2.47
N PHE A 41 1.17 -1.57 3.02
CA PHE A 41 2.29 -1.10 2.20
C PHE A 41 2.95 -2.23 1.41
N GLY A 42 3.00 -3.45 1.95
CA GLY A 42 3.42 -4.63 1.19
C GLY A 42 2.52 -4.90 -0.01
N PHE A 43 1.19 -4.79 0.18
CA PHE A 43 0.23 -4.90 -0.92
C PHE A 43 0.43 -3.78 -1.97
N LEU A 44 0.58 -2.53 -1.55
CA LEU A 44 0.84 -1.41 -2.46
C LEU A 44 2.16 -1.58 -3.23
N ALA A 45 3.20 -2.14 -2.61
CA ALA A 45 4.46 -2.42 -3.28
C ALA A 45 4.29 -3.47 -4.38
N ILE A 46 3.55 -4.54 -4.11
CA ILE A 46 3.21 -5.57 -5.11
C ILE A 46 2.38 -4.97 -6.25
N VAL A 47 1.36 -4.17 -5.94
CA VAL A 47 0.54 -3.49 -6.96
C VAL A 47 1.41 -2.55 -7.80
N GLY A 48 2.24 -1.72 -7.17
CA GLY A 48 3.16 -0.81 -7.86
C GLY A 48 4.12 -1.56 -8.78
N LEU A 49 4.67 -2.70 -8.32
CA LEU A 49 5.53 -3.57 -9.12
C LEU A 49 4.78 -4.12 -10.34
N LEU A 50 3.58 -4.68 -10.14
CA LEU A 50 2.77 -5.22 -11.24
C LEU A 50 2.46 -4.15 -12.29
N TYR A 51 2.10 -2.94 -11.88
CA TYR A 51 1.83 -1.84 -12.81
C TYR A 51 3.09 -1.27 -13.45
N THR A 52 4.25 -1.37 -12.81
CA THR A 52 5.52 -0.94 -13.39
C THR A 52 5.98 -1.93 -14.48
N LEU A 53 5.84 -3.23 -14.23
CA LEU A 53 6.25 -4.29 -15.15
C LEU A 53 5.23 -4.49 -16.29
N TYR A 54 3.95 -4.59 -15.94
CA TYR A 54 2.84 -4.88 -16.85
C TYR A 54 1.99 -3.66 -17.19
N ALA A 55 2.60 -2.47 -17.15
CA ALA A 55 1.94 -1.18 -17.36
C ALA A 55 0.74 -1.25 -18.31
N PRO A 56 -0.45 -0.77 -17.88
CA PRO A 56 -1.68 -0.98 -18.64
C PRO A 56 -1.52 -0.45 -20.06
N ARG A 57 -1.51 -1.35 -21.04
CA ARG A 57 -1.61 -0.99 -22.47
C ARG A 57 -3.01 -0.47 -22.83
N GLY A 58 -3.90 -0.33 -21.84
CA GLY A 58 -5.34 -0.07 -22.00
C GLY A 58 -5.76 1.39 -22.01
N LEU A 59 -4.87 2.35 -21.73
CA LEU A 59 -5.16 3.76 -22.00
C LEU A 59 -5.14 3.98 -23.51
N ARG A 60 -6.28 4.39 -24.09
CA ARG A 60 -6.40 4.55 -25.55
C ARG A 60 -5.29 5.49 -26.05
N PRO A 61 -4.52 5.11 -27.09
CA PRO A 61 -3.41 5.91 -27.60
C PRO A 61 -3.78 7.36 -27.94
N THR A 62 -5.05 7.60 -28.31
CA THR A 62 -5.59 8.92 -28.65
C THR A 62 -5.71 9.89 -27.46
N LEU A 63 -5.58 9.42 -26.21
CA LEU A 63 -5.66 10.27 -25.00
C LEU A 63 -4.28 10.68 -24.46
N LEU A 64 -3.19 10.12 -24.99
CA LEU A 64 -1.83 10.25 -24.47
C LEU A 64 -0.82 10.50 -25.59
N GLU A 65 -1.21 11.32 -26.56
CA GLU A 65 -0.35 11.71 -27.68
C GLU A 65 0.89 12.44 -27.12
N GLY A 66 2.09 11.86 -27.31
CA GLY A 66 3.36 12.43 -26.86
C GLY A 66 3.99 11.84 -25.59
N LEU A 67 3.31 10.94 -24.85
CA LEU A 67 3.93 10.27 -23.69
C LEU A 67 4.59 8.94 -24.08
N ASN A 68 5.89 8.80 -23.79
CA ASN A 68 6.59 7.55 -24.03
C ASN A 68 6.09 6.45 -23.07
N SER A 69 6.03 5.21 -23.56
CA SER A 69 5.81 3.98 -22.78
C SER A 69 6.62 3.89 -21.47
N PHE A 70 7.83 4.45 -21.43
CA PHE A 70 8.65 4.51 -20.21
C PHE A 70 8.13 5.54 -19.21
N GLN A 71 7.71 6.72 -19.69
CA GLN A 71 7.20 7.81 -18.84
C GLN A 71 5.92 7.40 -18.11
N LEU A 72 5.07 6.59 -18.75
CA LEU A 72 3.85 6.05 -18.13
C LEU A 72 4.14 5.12 -16.93
N ARG A 73 5.35 4.57 -16.83
CA ARG A 73 5.75 3.66 -15.74
C ARG A 73 6.35 4.39 -14.55
N ILE A 74 6.70 5.67 -14.68
CA ILE A 74 7.32 6.44 -13.60
C ILE A 74 6.36 6.56 -12.40
N LEU A 75 5.08 6.82 -12.64
CA LEU A 75 4.09 6.96 -11.57
C LEU A 75 3.89 5.67 -10.76
N PRO A 76 3.59 4.49 -11.37
CA PRO A 76 3.51 3.25 -10.61
C PRO A 76 4.87 2.84 -10.01
N GLY A 77 5.99 3.17 -10.66
CA GLY A 77 7.33 2.94 -10.13
C GLY A 77 7.62 3.75 -8.86
N ALA A 78 7.23 5.02 -8.83
CA ALA A 78 7.35 5.86 -7.63
C ALA A 78 6.49 5.33 -6.48
N LEU A 79 5.26 4.89 -6.76
CA LEU A 79 4.40 4.24 -5.77
C LEU A 79 5.01 2.94 -5.25
N MET A 80 5.59 2.12 -6.13
CA MET A 80 6.29 0.88 -5.75
C MET A 80 7.43 1.18 -4.78
N VAL A 81 8.33 2.11 -5.14
CA VAL A 81 9.49 2.43 -4.30
C VAL A 81 9.06 3.04 -2.96
N GLY A 82 8.13 4.00 -2.97
CA GLY A 82 7.64 4.64 -1.75
C GLY A 82 6.96 3.66 -0.81
N SER A 83 6.10 2.79 -1.33
CA SER A 83 5.44 1.76 -0.51
C SER A 83 6.41 0.69 -0.02
N LEU A 84 7.45 0.34 -0.80
CA LEU A 84 8.49 -0.60 -0.36
C LEU A 84 9.30 -0.04 0.81
N ILE A 85 9.63 1.26 0.78
CA ILE A 85 10.31 1.93 1.91
C ILE A 85 9.44 1.89 3.16
N LEU A 86 8.16 2.27 3.03
CA LEU A 86 7.24 2.24 4.17
C LEU A 86 7.06 0.82 4.70
N PHE A 87 6.91 -0.17 3.82
CA PHE A 87 6.85 -1.58 4.20
C PHE A 87 8.08 -1.99 5.04
N ALA A 88 9.29 -1.68 4.57
CA ALA A 88 10.51 -1.99 5.30
C ALA A 88 10.57 -1.29 6.68
N MET A 89 10.11 -0.03 6.77
CA MET A 89 10.04 0.68 8.05
C MET A 89 9.05 0.01 9.02
N PHE A 90 7.89 -0.42 8.54
CA PHE A 90 6.90 -1.13 9.37
C PHE A 90 7.42 -2.47 9.87
N ILE A 91 8.11 -3.24 9.03
CA ILE A 91 8.75 -4.49 9.42
C ILE A 91 9.85 -4.26 10.46
N ALA A 92 10.71 -3.26 10.24
CA ALA A 92 11.77 -2.91 11.20
C ALA A 92 11.22 -2.46 12.55
N ALA A 93 10.12 -1.69 12.56
CA ALA A 93 9.44 -1.28 13.78
C ALA A 93 8.78 -2.47 14.50
N LEU A 94 8.19 -3.41 13.75
CA LEU A 94 7.57 -4.61 14.29
C LEU A 94 8.62 -5.50 14.97
N SER A 95 9.73 -5.80 14.29
CA SER A 95 10.80 -6.63 14.87
C SER A 95 11.41 -6.02 16.11
N ARG A 96 11.51 -4.68 16.17
CA ARG A 96 12.05 -3.98 17.34
C ARG A 96 11.12 -4.07 18.54
N MET A 97 9.81 -3.99 18.29
CA MET A 97 8.82 -4.07 19.35
C MET A 97 8.63 -5.50 19.88
N GLU A 98 8.71 -6.50 19.02
CA GLU A 98 8.74 -7.91 19.44
C GLU A 98 9.94 -8.17 20.38
N ALA A 99 11.12 -7.65 20.05
CA ALA A 99 12.30 -7.75 20.92
C ALA A 99 12.09 -7.05 22.29
N GLU A 100 11.46 -5.87 22.30
CA GLU A 100 11.12 -5.15 23.55
C GLU A 100 10.08 -5.87 24.42
N GLU A 101 9.24 -6.73 23.83
CA GLU A 101 8.29 -7.57 24.57
C GLU A 101 8.95 -8.82 25.14
N GLU A 102 9.91 -9.44 24.43
CA GLU A 102 10.67 -10.60 24.94
C GLU A 102 11.60 -10.25 26.11
N GLU A 103 12.08 -9.01 26.18
CA GLU A 103 12.95 -8.53 27.27
C GLU A 103 12.20 -8.21 28.59
N LYS A 104 10.87 -8.24 28.61
CA LYS A 104 10.03 -7.94 29.79
C LYS A 104 9.55 -9.18 30.51
#